data_AF-A0A183D1H1-F1
#
_entry.id   AF-A0A183D1H1-F1
#
_cell.length_a   1.000
_cell.length_b   1.000
_cell.length_c   1.000
_cell.angle_alpha   90.00
_cell.angle_beta   90.00
_cell.angle_gamma   90.00
#
_symmetry.space_group_name_H-M   'P 1'
#
loop_
_entity.id
_entity.type
_entity.pdbx_description
1 polymer ?
#
loop_
_entity_poly.entity_id
_entity_poly.type
_entity_poly.pdbx_seq_one_letter_code
_entity_poly.pdbx_strand_id
1 'polypeptide(L)'
;MEVRVRTLQGCLFLLQAISYEDLKSVFLLLESFLLENLQASSAASHEYETMCWTVGFFFFDNASYSSENSRGLFINTVCENFVAYTATERLMNFLTAGIERLIVGSRIYVLTFSRIAVQLLENYFNVPQKFIYALRVFIACLYRGLEEGRARRLGTQSYDPRIHLMEQHATIFKILAEGAEQDAVRLMKVLPYLLIDSLNQSELINSILKELIHRYTDRPHPRSAAIFTIIHHVSCSIRCTVTLILCRVFLG
;
A
#
# COMPACT_ATOMS: atom_id res chain seq x y z
N MET A 1 -25.46 11.67 18.39
CA MET A 1 -24.25 11.43 17.55
C MET A 1 -23.17 12.46 17.85
N GLU A 2 -23.47 13.75 17.77
CA GLU A 2 -22.48 14.83 18.00
C GLU A 2 -21.70 14.71 19.31
N VAL A 3 -22.37 14.46 20.45
CA VAL A 3 -21.70 14.28 21.75
C VAL A 3 -20.63 13.19 21.68
N ARG A 4 -20.89 12.05 21.02
CA ARG A 4 -19.91 10.95 20.91
C ARG A 4 -18.70 11.35 20.06
N VAL A 5 -18.92 12.09 18.97
CA VAL A 5 -17.85 12.64 18.12
C VAL A 5 -16.96 13.60 18.93
N ARG A 6 -17.57 14.51 19.68
CA ARG A 6 -16.83 15.46 20.54
C ARG A 6 -16.07 14.74 21.66
N THR A 7 -16.65 13.70 22.26
CA THR A 7 -15.96 12.87 23.25
C THR A 7 -14.73 12.21 22.65
N LEU A 8 -14.84 11.60 21.46
CA LEU A 8 -13.68 11.00 20.77
C LEU A 8 -12.60 12.02 20.42
N GLN A 9 -12.98 13.23 20.01
CA GLN A 9 -12.04 14.34 19.81
C GLN A 9 -11.33 14.70 21.13
N GLY A 10 -12.07 14.80 22.23
CA GLY A 10 -11.50 15.01 23.57
C GLY A 10 -10.53 13.90 23.96
N CYS A 11 -10.88 12.63 23.71
CA CYS A 11 -10.01 11.49 23.96
C CYS A 11 -8.71 11.58 23.17
N LEU A 12 -8.74 11.99 21.90
CA LEU A 12 -7.52 12.21 21.10
C LEU A 12 -6.61 13.27 21.72
N PHE A 13 -7.17 14.39 22.19
CA PHE A 13 -6.37 15.42 22.84
C PHE A 13 -5.73 14.92 24.15
N LEU A 14 -6.46 14.14 24.94
CA LEU A 14 -5.94 13.53 26.16
C LEU A 14 -4.81 12.55 25.85
N LEU A 15 -5.00 11.69 24.84
CA LEU A 15 -4.00 10.74 24.36
C LEU A 15 -2.72 11.44 23.87
N GLN A 16 -2.82 12.65 23.34
CA GLN A 16 -1.66 13.43 22.87
C GLN A 16 -0.94 14.18 24.00
N ALA A 17 -1.65 14.57 25.06
CA ALA A 17 -1.15 15.51 26.06
C ALA A 17 -0.72 14.85 27.38
N ILE A 18 -1.24 13.67 27.73
CA ILE A 18 -1.09 13.08 29.06
C ILE A 18 -0.34 11.74 28.98
N SER A 19 0.43 11.44 30.03
CA SER A 19 1.19 10.19 30.14
C SER A 19 0.27 8.96 30.26
N TYR A 20 0.76 7.79 29.84
CA TYR A 20 0.00 6.54 29.89
C TYR A 20 -0.47 6.17 31.30
N GLU A 21 0.39 6.36 32.30
CA GLU A 21 0.12 5.92 33.68
C GLU A 21 -1.11 6.62 34.28
N ASP A 22 -1.35 7.88 33.89
CA ASP A 22 -2.47 8.68 34.40
C ASP A 22 -3.81 8.30 33.76
N LEU A 23 -3.80 7.65 32.59
CA LEU A 23 -4.99 7.37 31.77
C LEU A 23 -5.29 5.88 31.56
N LYS A 24 -4.60 4.99 32.28
CA LYS A 24 -4.70 3.53 32.09
C LYS A 24 -6.14 2.98 32.11
N SER A 25 -6.99 3.45 33.03
CA SER A 25 -8.40 3.03 33.11
C SER A 25 -9.24 3.52 31.93
N VAL A 26 -8.95 4.72 31.43
CA VAL A 26 -9.58 5.31 30.24
C VAL A 26 -9.18 4.52 29.00
N PHE A 27 -7.94 4.04 28.93
CA PHE A 27 -7.44 3.28 27.77
C PHE A 27 -8.09 1.91 27.66
N LEU A 28 -8.30 1.19 28.77
CA LEU A 28 -9.02 -0.08 28.76
C LEU A 28 -10.47 0.08 28.28
N LEU A 29 -11.14 1.15 28.69
CA LEU A 29 -12.50 1.46 28.22
C LEU A 29 -12.53 1.88 26.76
N LEU A 30 -11.53 2.65 26.32
CA LEU A 30 -11.42 3.10 24.93
C LEU A 30 -11.11 1.93 23.99
N GLU A 31 -10.26 1.00 24.40
CA GLU A 31 -9.87 -0.19 23.64
C GLU A 31 -11.09 -1.06 23.32
N SER A 32 -11.88 -1.44 24.32
CA SER A 32 -13.10 -2.22 24.12
C SER A 32 -14.13 -1.47 23.28
N PHE A 33 -14.33 -0.19 23.57
CA PHE A 33 -15.25 0.67 22.83
C PHE A 33 -14.88 0.74 21.34
N LEU A 34 -13.60 0.95 21.00
CA LEU A 34 -13.16 1.06 19.62
C LEU A 34 -13.35 -0.25 18.87
N LEU A 35 -12.97 -1.39 19.46
CA LEU A 35 -13.11 -2.69 18.80
C LEU A 35 -14.58 -3.02 18.51
N GLU A 36 -15.48 -2.77 19.45
CA GLU A 36 -16.92 -3.00 19.25
C GLU A 36 -17.53 -2.07 18.18
N ASN A 37 -17.19 -0.78 18.22
CA ASN A 37 -17.77 0.20 17.31
C ASN A 37 -17.23 0.10 15.88
N LEU A 38 -15.98 -0.35 15.70
CA LEU A 38 -15.39 -0.56 14.38
C LEU A 38 -15.95 -1.80 13.68
N GLN A 39 -16.36 -2.82 14.45
CA GLN A 39 -17.02 -4.01 13.91
C GLN A 39 -18.50 -3.78 13.58
N ALA A 40 -19.19 -2.92 14.32
CA ALA A 40 -20.63 -2.67 14.16
C ALA A 40 -21.00 -1.62 13.08
N SER A 41 -20.08 -1.28 12.17
CA SER A 41 -20.16 -0.11 11.26
C SER A 41 -21.20 -0.21 10.13
N SER A 42 -22.48 -0.38 10.45
CA SER A 42 -23.57 -0.38 9.44
C SER A 42 -24.63 0.71 9.62
N ALA A 43 -24.63 1.46 10.73
CA ALA A 43 -25.71 2.41 11.04
C ALA A 43 -25.28 3.77 11.63
N ALA A 44 -23.98 4.10 11.65
CA ALA A 44 -23.49 5.34 12.25
C ALA A 44 -23.28 6.48 11.23
N SER A 45 -23.30 7.73 11.70
CA SER A 45 -22.98 8.91 10.87
C SER A 45 -21.53 8.89 10.38
N HIS A 46 -21.27 9.31 9.15
CA HIS A 46 -19.93 9.30 8.53
C HIS A 46 -18.82 9.98 9.35
N GLU A 47 -19.14 11.11 10.02
CA GLU A 47 -18.19 11.82 10.87
C GLU A 47 -17.76 10.97 12.08
N TYR A 48 -18.71 10.22 12.65
CA TYR A 48 -18.45 9.32 13.76
C TYR A 48 -17.56 8.15 13.34
N GLU A 49 -17.85 7.53 12.20
CA GLU A 49 -17.02 6.46 11.65
C GLU A 49 -15.58 6.94 11.42
N THR A 50 -15.41 8.12 10.81
CA THR A 50 -14.10 8.72 10.56
C THR A 50 -13.33 8.98 11.87
N MET A 51 -14.02 9.49 12.90
CA MET A 51 -13.39 9.71 14.20
C MET A 51 -13.01 8.40 14.89
N CYS A 52 -13.87 7.39 14.85
CA CYS A 52 -13.55 6.06 15.41
C CYS A 52 -12.28 5.49 14.78
N TRP A 53 -12.17 5.55 13.44
CA TRP A 53 -10.96 5.09 12.76
C TRP A 53 -9.74 5.96 13.09
N THR A 54 -9.89 7.28 13.18
CA THR A 54 -8.78 8.19 13.56
C THR A 54 -8.24 7.86 14.94
N VAL A 55 -9.12 7.71 15.92
CA VAL A 55 -8.74 7.35 17.29
C VAL A 55 -8.15 5.94 17.31
N GLY A 56 -8.74 5.00 16.57
CA GLY A 56 -8.23 3.63 16.44
C GLY A 56 -6.80 3.57 15.91
N PHE A 57 -6.52 4.19 14.76
CA PHE A 57 -5.16 4.21 14.21
C PHE A 57 -4.16 4.88 15.16
N PHE A 58 -4.54 5.97 15.85
CA PHE A 58 -3.65 6.59 16.82
C PHE A 58 -3.40 5.69 18.05
N PHE A 59 -4.45 5.09 18.57
CA PHE A 59 -4.41 4.29 19.79
C PHE A 59 -3.60 3.00 19.59
N PHE A 60 -3.90 2.23 18.54
CA PHE A 60 -3.27 0.92 18.29
C PHE A 60 -1.87 1.00 17.67
N ASP A 61 -1.45 2.16 17.14
CA ASP A 61 -0.07 2.40 16.71
C ASP A 61 0.88 2.46 17.92
N ASN A 62 0.40 2.97 19.05
CA ASN A 62 1.17 3.10 20.28
C ASN A 62 1.15 1.81 21.10
N ALA A 63 2.25 1.05 21.07
CA ALA A 63 2.37 -0.23 21.79
C ALA A 63 2.16 -0.13 23.32
N SER A 64 2.36 1.05 23.91
CA SER A 64 2.09 1.29 25.32
C SER A 64 0.60 1.30 25.65
N TYR A 65 -0.28 1.62 24.69
CA TYR A 65 -1.69 1.87 24.95
C TYR A 65 -2.57 0.63 24.82
N SER A 66 -2.16 -0.33 23.99
CA SER A 66 -2.96 -1.51 23.65
C SER A 66 -2.18 -2.81 23.83
N SER A 67 -2.87 -3.88 24.21
CA SER A 67 -2.27 -5.22 24.21
C SER A 67 -1.93 -5.71 22.79
N GLU A 68 -1.02 -6.68 22.67
CA GLU A 68 -0.70 -7.25 21.35
C GLU A 68 -1.91 -7.93 20.70
N ASN A 69 -2.78 -8.55 21.50
CA ASN A 69 -3.97 -9.24 21.03
C ASN A 69 -5.00 -8.26 20.43
N SER A 70 -5.31 -7.18 21.13
CA SER A 70 -6.27 -6.17 20.65
C SER A 70 -5.75 -5.44 19.42
N ARG A 71 -4.44 -5.15 19.36
CA ARG A 71 -3.80 -4.63 18.16
C ARG A 71 -3.94 -5.60 16.99
N GLY A 72 -3.72 -6.90 17.22
CA GLY A 72 -3.96 -7.94 16.21
C GLY A 72 -5.41 -7.94 15.70
N LEU A 73 -6.38 -7.83 16.61
CA LEU A 73 -7.80 -7.73 16.25
C LEU A 73 -8.11 -6.47 15.44
N PHE A 74 -7.60 -5.31 15.85
CA PHE A 74 -7.77 -4.05 15.11
C PHE A 74 -7.19 -4.17 13.69
N ILE A 75 -5.99 -4.70 13.55
CA ILE A 75 -5.38 -4.92 12.24
C ILE A 75 -6.23 -5.86 11.40
N ASN A 76 -6.73 -6.98 11.95
CA ASN A 76 -7.63 -7.87 11.22
C ASN A 76 -8.90 -7.14 10.75
N THR A 77 -9.52 -6.32 11.60
CA THR A 77 -10.69 -5.51 11.23
C THR A 77 -10.37 -4.48 10.14
N VAL A 78 -9.20 -3.83 10.17
CA VAL A 78 -8.72 -2.96 9.08
C VAL A 78 -8.62 -3.75 7.77
N CYS A 79 -7.99 -4.93 7.82
CA CYS A 79 -7.79 -5.80 6.68
C CYS A 79 -9.11 -6.27 6.07
N GLU A 80 -10.05 -6.71 6.91
CA GLU A 80 -11.40 -7.14 6.51
C GLU A 80 -12.15 -6.00 5.81
N ASN A 81 -12.18 -4.81 6.39
CA ASN A 81 -12.82 -3.64 5.80
C ASN A 81 -12.13 -3.21 4.49
N PHE A 82 -10.81 -3.33 4.39
CA PHE A 82 -10.06 -3.00 3.18
C PHE A 82 -10.37 -3.95 2.02
N VAL A 83 -10.58 -5.23 2.30
CA VAL A 83 -10.92 -6.26 1.29
C VAL A 83 -12.42 -6.27 0.97
N ALA A 84 -13.29 -5.89 1.91
CA ALA A 84 -14.75 -5.91 1.76
C ALA A 84 -15.26 -5.18 0.50
N TYR A 85 -16.07 -5.87 -0.32
CA TYR A 85 -16.61 -5.31 -1.58
C TYR A 85 -17.51 -4.08 -1.37
N THR A 86 -18.08 -3.93 -0.18
CA THR A 86 -18.99 -2.84 0.20
C THR A 86 -18.27 -1.59 0.71
N ALA A 87 -16.93 -1.62 0.80
CA ALA A 87 -16.16 -0.49 1.30
C ALA A 87 -16.32 0.73 0.40
N THR A 88 -16.78 1.84 0.97
CA THR A 88 -16.95 3.10 0.23
C THR A 88 -15.61 3.73 -0.12
N GLU A 89 -15.56 4.51 -1.20
CA GLU A 89 -14.34 5.21 -1.63
C GLU A 89 -13.73 6.09 -0.53
N ARG A 90 -14.59 6.72 0.29
CA ARG A 90 -14.16 7.57 1.42
C ARG A 90 -13.47 6.75 2.51
N LEU A 91 -14.09 5.62 2.89
CA LEU A 91 -13.51 4.71 3.86
C LEU A 91 -12.19 4.15 3.34
N MET A 92 -12.11 3.77 2.06
CA MET A 92 -10.87 3.30 1.44
C MET A 92 -9.76 4.35 1.48
N ASN A 93 -10.05 5.62 1.14
CA ASN A 93 -9.08 6.71 1.27
C ASN A 93 -8.55 6.85 2.69
N PHE A 94 -9.45 6.78 3.68
CA PHE A 94 -9.10 6.90 5.08
C PHE A 94 -8.25 5.71 5.57
N LEU A 95 -8.70 4.49 5.28
CA LEU A 95 -7.99 3.26 5.62
C LEU A 95 -6.61 3.22 4.95
N THR A 96 -6.50 3.57 3.67
CA THR A 96 -5.19 3.64 2.99
C THR A 96 -4.25 4.60 3.69
N ALA A 97 -4.69 5.82 4.02
CA ALA A 97 -3.84 6.79 4.72
C ALA A 97 -3.42 6.29 6.13
N GLY A 98 -4.33 5.65 6.86
CA GLY A 98 -4.03 5.03 8.15
C GLY A 98 -3.03 3.88 8.05
N ILE A 99 -3.23 2.99 7.07
CA ILE A 99 -2.32 1.87 6.78
C ILE A 99 -0.93 2.37 6.38
N GLU A 100 -0.84 3.36 5.50
CA GLU A 100 0.43 4.00 5.11
C GLU A 100 1.17 4.53 6.34
N ARG A 101 0.46 5.24 7.23
CA ARG A 101 1.03 5.73 8.48
C ARG A 101 1.57 4.60 9.36
N LEU A 102 0.81 3.51 9.52
CA LEU A 102 1.26 2.34 10.29
C LEU A 102 2.52 1.72 9.69
N ILE A 103 2.55 1.52 8.37
CA ILE A 103 3.71 0.95 7.65
C ILE A 103 4.95 1.83 7.84
N VAL A 104 4.79 3.15 7.70
CA VAL A 104 5.88 4.13 7.92
C VAL A 104 6.31 4.16 9.39
N GLY A 105 5.38 3.98 10.33
CA GLY A 105 5.66 3.94 11.76
C GLY A 105 6.43 2.69 12.19
N SER A 106 6.08 1.52 11.66
CA SER A 106 6.69 0.25 12.08
C SER A 106 6.67 -0.85 11.01
N ARG A 107 7.80 -1.57 10.92
CA ARG A 107 8.00 -2.72 10.01
C ARG A 107 7.05 -3.89 10.29
N ILE A 108 6.57 -4.03 11.53
CA ILE A 108 5.75 -5.20 11.92
C ILE A 108 4.50 -5.35 11.05
N TYR A 109 4.04 -4.26 10.45
CA TYR A 109 2.85 -4.22 9.61
C TYR A 109 3.12 -4.49 8.12
N VAL A 110 4.38 -4.41 7.67
CA VAL A 110 4.75 -4.50 6.25
C VAL A 110 4.30 -5.82 5.63
N LEU A 111 4.59 -6.95 6.29
CA LEU A 111 4.25 -8.28 5.75
C LEU A 111 2.72 -8.45 5.61
N THR A 112 1.97 -8.07 6.64
CA THR A 112 0.51 -8.18 6.68
C THR A 112 -0.13 -7.35 5.56
N PHE A 113 0.24 -6.07 5.47
CA PHE A 113 -0.36 -5.18 4.48
C PHE A 113 0.16 -5.43 3.06
N SER A 114 1.41 -5.88 2.90
CA SER A 114 1.92 -6.32 1.59
C SER A 114 1.09 -7.48 1.05
N ARG A 115 0.76 -8.48 1.88
CA ARG A 115 -0.06 -9.63 1.45
C ARG A 115 -1.45 -9.19 0.97
N ILE A 116 -2.07 -8.24 1.67
CA ILE A 116 -3.40 -7.72 1.32
C ILE A 116 -3.36 -6.87 0.06
N ALA A 117 -2.34 -6.03 -0.09
CA ALA A 117 -2.14 -5.24 -1.29
C ALA A 117 -1.97 -6.14 -2.52
N VAL A 118 -1.13 -7.19 -2.41
CA VAL A 118 -0.94 -8.20 -3.45
C VAL A 118 -2.26 -8.90 -3.78
N GLN A 119 -3.00 -9.37 -2.78
CA GLN A 119 -4.29 -10.01 -2.99
C GLN A 119 -5.27 -9.11 -3.77
N LEU A 120 -5.28 -7.80 -3.50
CA LEU A 120 -6.14 -6.87 -4.22
C LEU A 120 -5.64 -6.56 -5.64
N LEU A 121 -4.32 -6.51 -5.85
CA LEU A 121 -3.73 -6.37 -7.19
C LEU A 121 -4.04 -7.58 -8.07
N GLU A 122 -3.93 -8.80 -7.54
CA GLU A 122 -4.30 -10.02 -8.25
C GLU A 122 -5.80 -10.05 -8.61
N ASN A 123 -6.64 -9.49 -7.74
CA ASN A 123 -8.08 -9.35 -7.94
C ASN A 123 -8.49 -8.10 -8.73
N TYR A 124 -7.56 -7.39 -9.37
CA TYR A 124 -7.82 -6.16 -10.12
C TYR A 124 -8.99 -6.28 -11.10
N PHE A 125 -9.04 -7.36 -11.89
CA PHE A 125 -10.06 -7.55 -12.92
C PHE A 125 -11.45 -7.81 -12.35
N ASN A 126 -11.56 -8.18 -11.07
CA ASN A 126 -12.84 -8.33 -10.38
C ASN A 126 -13.27 -7.01 -9.72
N VAL A 127 -12.32 -6.24 -9.17
CA VAL A 127 -12.61 -5.00 -8.40
C VAL A 127 -11.61 -3.88 -8.76
N PRO A 128 -11.70 -3.30 -9.98
CA PRO A 128 -10.71 -2.32 -10.45
C PRO A 128 -10.73 -1.03 -9.64
N GLN A 129 -11.86 -0.68 -9.01
CA GLN A 129 -12.02 0.50 -8.15
C GLN A 129 -11.05 0.51 -6.96
N LYS A 130 -10.56 -0.67 -6.54
CA LYS A 130 -9.62 -0.79 -5.41
C LYS A 130 -8.15 -0.66 -5.79
N PHE A 131 -7.85 -0.62 -7.09
CA PHE A 131 -6.49 -0.64 -7.61
C PHE A 131 -5.60 0.44 -7.01
N ILE A 132 -6.06 1.69 -7.01
CA ILE A 132 -5.24 2.82 -6.56
C ILE A 132 -4.87 2.70 -5.08
N TYR A 133 -5.77 2.18 -4.26
CA TYR A 133 -5.56 1.94 -2.83
C TYR A 133 -4.57 0.80 -2.60
N ALA A 134 -4.74 -0.30 -3.32
CA ALA A 134 -3.83 -1.44 -3.26
C ALA A 134 -2.42 -1.06 -3.71
N LEU A 135 -2.30 -0.31 -4.82
CA LEU A 135 -1.03 0.17 -5.34
C LEU A 135 -0.31 1.08 -4.33
N ARG A 136 -1.04 2.01 -3.69
CA ARG A 136 -0.49 2.89 -2.65
C ARG A 136 0.09 2.11 -1.46
N VAL A 137 -0.68 1.18 -0.92
CA VAL A 137 -0.22 0.31 0.20
C VAL A 137 0.96 -0.54 -0.24
N PHE A 138 0.94 -1.10 -1.45
CA PHE A 138 2.04 -1.88 -2.00
C PHE A 138 3.34 -1.06 -2.10
N ILE A 139 3.26 0.17 -2.60
CA ILE A 139 4.40 1.10 -2.69
C ILE A 139 4.92 1.44 -1.30
N ALA A 140 4.05 1.74 -0.33
CA ALA A 140 4.46 2.03 1.04
C ALA A 140 5.22 0.84 1.67
N CYS A 141 4.73 -0.38 1.49
CA CYS A 141 5.41 -1.60 1.94
C CYS A 141 6.77 -1.78 1.25
N LEU A 142 6.83 -1.57 -0.07
CA LEU A 142 8.05 -1.73 -0.86
C LEU A 142 9.15 -0.77 -0.39
N TYR A 143 8.85 0.54 -0.33
CA TYR A 143 9.84 1.54 0.07
C TYR A 143 10.25 1.39 1.53
N ARG A 144 9.32 1.06 2.43
CA ARG A 144 9.68 0.77 3.82
C ARG A 144 10.63 -0.42 3.93
N GLY A 145 10.38 -1.48 3.14
CA GLY A 145 11.29 -2.62 3.04
C GLY A 145 12.68 -2.25 2.50
N LEU A 146 12.74 -1.35 1.51
CA LEU A 146 14.00 -0.90 0.89
C LEU A 146 14.84 -0.01 1.83
N GLU A 147 14.23 0.94 2.54
CA GLU A 147 14.91 1.81 3.50
C GLU A 147 15.62 1.01 4.59
N GLU A 148 14.93 0.01 5.15
CA GLU A 148 15.49 -0.82 6.21
C GLU A 148 16.45 -1.90 5.69
N GLY A 149 16.28 -2.38 4.46
CA GLY A 149 17.25 -3.27 3.81
C GLY A 149 18.64 -2.65 3.67
N ARG A 150 18.72 -1.31 3.56
CA ARG A 150 19.98 -0.55 3.62
C ARG A 150 20.55 -0.47 5.05
N ALA A 151 19.68 -0.51 6.06
CA ALA A 151 20.01 -0.52 7.48
C ALA A 151 20.04 -1.95 8.04
N ARG A 152 21.05 -2.76 7.64
CA ARG A 152 21.28 -4.14 8.12
C ARG A 152 20.96 -4.30 9.62
N ARG A 153 19.83 -4.93 9.96
CA ARG A 153 19.62 -5.60 11.25
C ARG A 153 19.18 -7.03 11.02
N LEU A 154 20.00 -7.96 11.54
CA LEU A 154 19.72 -9.37 11.62
C LEU A 154 18.51 -9.62 12.53
N GLY A 155 17.60 -10.52 12.12
CA GLY A 155 16.85 -11.31 13.10
C GLY A 155 15.34 -11.33 13.04
N THR A 156 14.67 -10.74 12.05
CA THR A 156 13.21 -10.88 11.90
C THR A 156 12.88 -11.24 10.46
N GLN A 157 11.95 -12.19 10.27
CA GLN A 157 11.59 -12.83 9.00
C GLN A 157 11.80 -11.92 7.78
N SER A 158 12.57 -12.42 6.79
CA SER A 158 13.10 -11.62 5.70
C SER A 158 12.02 -11.27 4.69
N TYR A 159 11.26 -10.20 4.95
CA TYR A 159 10.59 -9.47 3.88
C TYR A 159 11.67 -8.90 2.96
N ASP A 160 11.91 -9.57 1.84
CA ASP A 160 12.76 -9.06 0.76
C ASP A 160 11.87 -8.29 -0.22
N PRO A 161 11.93 -6.94 -0.23
CA PRO A 161 11.09 -6.12 -1.10
C PRO A 161 11.34 -6.42 -2.59
N ARG A 162 12.55 -6.88 -2.96
CA ARG A 162 12.89 -7.17 -4.36
C ARG A 162 12.19 -8.44 -4.84
N ILE A 163 12.22 -9.50 -4.04
CA ILE A 163 11.54 -10.75 -4.36
C ILE A 163 10.04 -10.52 -4.50
N HIS A 164 9.43 -9.80 -3.56
CA HIS A 164 8.00 -9.48 -3.62
C HIS A 164 7.66 -8.64 -4.85
N LEU A 165 8.49 -7.67 -5.23
CA LEU A 165 8.26 -6.92 -6.46
C LEU A 165 8.35 -7.82 -7.70
N MET A 166 9.37 -8.67 -7.78
CA MET A 166 9.57 -9.58 -8.91
C MET A 166 8.40 -10.56 -9.09
N GLU A 167 7.85 -11.09 -8.00
CA GLU A 167 6.64 -11.93 -8.03
C GLU A 167 5.43 -11.17 -8.60
N GLN A 168 5.33 -9.87 -8.30
CA GLN A 168 4.21 -9.03 -8.72
C GLN A 168 4.38 -8.39 -10.09
N HIS A 169 5.54 -8.51 -10.74
CA HIS A 169 5.78 -7.95 -12.08
C HIS A 169 4.73 -8.42 -13.08
N ALA A 170 4.45 -9.72 -13.13
CA ALA A 170 3.47 -10.27 -14.07
C ALA A 170 2.10 -9.61 -13.90
N THR A 171 1.65 -9.44 -12.65
CA THR A 171 0.37 -8.79 -12.33
C THR A 171 0.38 -7.31 -12.71
N ILE A 172 1.43 -6.58 -12.35
CA ILE A 172 1.59 -5.15 -12.65
C ILE A 172 1.61 -4.91 -14.17
N PHE A 173 2.39 -5.70 -14.92
CA PHE A 173 2.46 -5.60 -16.38
C PHE A 173 1.15 -6.06 -17.06
N LYS A 174 0.46 -7.05 -16.50
CA LYS A 174 -0.87 -7.44 -16.97
C LYS A 174 -1.88 -6.31 -16.82
N ILE A 175 -1.91 -5.63 -15.67
CA ILE A 175 -2.76 -4.45 -15.44
C ILE A 175 -2.37 -3.32 -16.41
N LEU A 176 -1.07 -3.11 -16.62
CA LEU A 176 -0.59 -2.12 -17.58
C LEU A 176 -1.01 -2.44 -19.03
N ALA A 177 -1.14 -3.71 -19.40
CA ALA A 177 -1.46 -4.12 -20.78
C ALA A 177 -2.96 -4.29 -21.04
N GLU A 178 -3.74 -4.70 -20.04
CA GLU A 178 -5.15 -5.09 -20.17
C GLU A 178 -6.11 -4.27 -19.29
N GLY A 179 -5.58 -3.47 -18.36
CA GLY A 179 -6.38 -2.68 -17.43
C GLY A 179 -6.98 -1.42 -18.03
N ALA A 180 -7.75 -0.71 -17.21
CA ALA A 180 -8.37 0.55 -17.59
C ALA A 180 -7.29 1.59 -17.94
N GLU A 181 -7.55 2.41 -18.97
CA GLU A 181 -6.58 3.39 -19.47
C GLU A 181 -6.14 4.38 -18.38
N GLN A 182 -7.06 4.84 -17.54
CA GLN A 182 -6.75 5.76 -16.43
C GLN A 182 -5.77 5.15 -15.42
N ASP A 183 -5.95 3.86 -15.10
CA ASP A 183 -5.09 3.13 -14.17
C ASP A 183 -3.71 2.87 -14.79
N ALA A 184 -3.68 2.52 -16.07
CA ALA A 184 -2.44 2.36 -16.83
C ALA A 184 -1.65 3.67 -16.90
N VAL A 185 -2.30 4.81 -17.15
CA VAL A 185 -1.66 6.14 -17.15
C VAL A 185 -1.09 6.49 -15.77
N ARG A 186 -1.80 6.18 -14.69
CA ARG A 186 -1.30 6.37 -13.33
C ARG A 186 -0.09 5.47 -13.05
N LEU A 187 -0.17 4.20 -13.44
CA LEU A 187 0.90 3.24 -13.26
C LEU A 187 2.15 3.63 -14.06
N MET A 188 2.00 4.11 -15.29
CA MET A 188 3.12 4.60 -16.11
C MET A 188 3.91 5.76 -15.47
N LYS A 189 3.25 6.57 -14.63
CA LYS A 189 3.93 7.68 -13.91
C LYS A 189 4.81 7.18 -12.76
N VAL A 190 4.50 6.02 -12.19
CA VAL A 190 5.13 5.54 -10.94
C VAL A 190 6.04 4.34 -11.20
N LEU A 191 5.66 3.46 -12.13
CA LEU A 191 6.36 2.22 -12.45
C LEU A 191 7.84 2.41 -12.82
N PRO A 192 8.26 3.42 -13.61
CA PRO A 192 9.68 3.63 -13.89
C PRO A 192 10.51 3.82 -12.62
N TYR A 193 10.00 4.62 -11.67
CA TYR A 193 10.67 4.87 -10.40
C TYR A 193 10.74 3.60 -9.54
N LEU A 194 9.63 2.86 -9.46
CA LEU A 194 9.59 1.60 -8.71
C LEU A 194 10.61 0.60 -9.23
N LEU A 195 10.72 0.43 -10.56
CA LEU A 195 11.63 -0.53 -11.16
C LEU A 195 13.11 -0.09 -11.01
N ILE A 196 13.41 1.20 -11.17
CA ILE A 196 14.79 1.73 -11.03
C ILE A 196 15.27 1.61 -9.58
N ASP A 197 14.41 1.91 -8.61
CA ASP A 197 14.80 1.92 -7.19
C ASP A 197 15.00 0.52 -6.59
N SER A 198 14.46 -0.51 -7.25
CA SER A 198 14.39 -1.88 -6.71
C SER A 198 15.22 -2.91 -7.47
N LEU A 199 15.34 -2.80 -8.80
CA LEU A 199 15.97 -3.80 -9.66
C LEU A 199 17.31 -3.34 -10.22
N ASN A 200 18.16 -4.33 -10.56
CA ASN A 200 19.34 -4.05 -11.36
C ASN A 200 18.97 -3.83 -12.84
N GLN A 201 19.83 -3.13 -13.59
CA GLN A 201 19.60 -2.79 -15.00
C GLN A 201 19.29 -4.01 -15.88
N SER A 202 19.99 -5.13 -15.67
CA SER A 202 19.80 -6.36 -16.43
C SER A 202 18.45 -7.03 -16.14
N GLU A 203 18.01 -7.05 -14.89
CA GLU A 203 16.72 -7.59 -14.46
C GLU A 203 15.56 -6.76 -15.00
N LEU A 204 15.71 -5.43 -14.95
CA LEU A 204 14.74 -4.47 -15.47
C LEU A 204 14.52 -4.66 -16.98
N ILE A 205 15.61 -4.71 -17.76
CA ILE A 205 15.55 -4.92 -19.21
C ILE A 205 14.91 -6.27 -19.52
N ASN A 206 15.34 -7.35 -18.86
CA ASN A 206 14.77 -8.68 -19.10
C ASN A 206 13.28 -8.76 -18.75
N SER A 207 12.86 -8.11 -17.67
CA SER A 207 11.44 -8.08 -17.27
C SER A 207 10.59 -7.33 -18.29
N ILE A 208 11.06 -6.18 -18.79
CA ILE A 208 10.35 -5.39 -19.81
C ILE A 208 10.27 -6.16 -21.11
N LEU A 209 11.38 -6.73 -21.58
CA LEU A 209 11.40 -7.52 -22.82
C LEU A 209 10.44 -8.72 -22.72
N LYS A 210 10.48 -9.47 -21.62
CA LYS A 210 9.66 -10.67 -21.45
C LYS A 210 8.17 -10.34 -21.30
N GLU A 211 7.81 -9.41 -20.42
CA GLU A 211 6.40 -9.17 -20.09
C GLU A 211 5.72 -8.21 -21.06
N LEU A 212 6.38 -7.15 -21.56
CA LEU A 212 5.72 -6.16 -22.41
C LEU A 212 5.84 -6.46 -23.91
N ILE A 213 6.95 -7.04 -24.37
CA ILE A 213 7.17 -7.27 -25.81
C ILE A 213 6.66 -8.65 -26.24
N HIS A 214 6.95 -9.71 -25.47
CA HIS A 214 6.64 -11.08 -25.90
C HIS A 214 5.25 -11.55 -25.51
N ARG A 215 4.69 -11.07 -24.39
CA ARG A 215 3.47 -11.64 -23.80
C ARG A 215 2.17 -11.00 -24.28
N TYR A 216 2.21 -9.75 -24.74
CA TYR A 216 1.01 -8.98 -25.10
C TYR A 216 1.18 -8.32 -26.47
N THR A 217 1.18 -9.07 -27.56
CA THR A 217 1.42 -8.54 -28.92
C THR A 217 0.20 -7.81 -29.52
N ASP A 218 -1.04 -8.18 -29.17
CA ASP A 218 -2.18 -7.95 -30.08
C ASP A 218 -3.20 -6.84 -29.70
N ARG A 219 -2.82 -5.79 -28.94
CA ARG A 219 -3.78 -4.73 -28.55
C ARG A 219 -3.19 -3.30 -28.59
N PRO A 220 -3.97 -2.29 -29.03
CA PRO A 220 -3.54 -0.89 -29.13
C PRO A 220 -3.66 -0.17 -27.78
N HIS A 221 -2.96 -0.67 -26.76
CA HIS A 221 -2.96 -0.11 -25.40
C HIS A 221 -1.67 0.75 -25.21
N PRO A 222 -1.57 1.72 -24.25
CA PRO A 222 -0.39 2.57 -23.98
C PRO A 222 0.98 1.90 -23.73
N ARG A 223 1.19 0.67 -24.17
CA ARG A 223 2.43 -0.12 -24.07
C ARG A 223 3.65 0.56 -24.65
N SER A 224 3.55 1.12 -25.86
CA SER A 224 4.68 1.79 -26.51
C SER A 224 5.14 3.02 -25.72
N ALA A 225 4.18 3.78 -25.19
CA ALA A 225 4.45 4.91 -24.29
C ALA A 225 5.05 4.45 -22.96
N ALA A 226 4.57 3.35 -22.38
CA ALA A 226 5.13 2.80 -21.15
C ALA A 226 6.57 2.30 -21.34
N ILE A 227 6.82 1.50 -22.38
CA ILE A 227 8.15 1.02 -22.77
C ILE A 227 9.09 2.21 -22.99
N PHE A 228 8.66 3.19 -23.79
CA PHE A 228 9.46 4.38 -24.06
C PHE A 228 9.74 5.17 -22.79
N THR A 229 8.76 5.38 -21.90
CA THR A 229 8.94 6.14 -20.66
C THR A 229 9.90 5.44 -19.70
N ILE A 230 9.75 4.13 -19.50
CA ILE A 230 10.63 3.36 -18.62
C ILE A 230 12.06 3.36 -19.19
N ILE A 231 12.21 3.08 -20.47
CA ILE A 231 13.51 3.08 -21.15
C ILE A 231 14.15 4.47 -21.15
N HIS A 232 13.39 5.52 -21.40
CA HIS A 232 13.87 6.90 -21.42
C HIS A 232 14.34 7.31 -20.02
N HIS A 233 13.58 7.00 -18.97
CA HIS A 233 13.99 7.26 -17.58
C HIS A 233 15.25 6.48 -17.19
N VAL A 234 15.35 5.20 -17.57
CA VAL A 234 16.54 4.38 -17.34
C VAL A 234 17.74 4.95 -18.12
N SER A 235 17.55 5.36 -19.36
CA SER A 235 18.61 5.95 -20.21
C SER A 235 19.04 7.34 -19.74
N CYS A 236 18.12 8.13 -19.18
CA CYS A 236 18.41 9.44 -18.62
C CYS A 236 19.16 9.32 -17.28
N SER A 237 18.82 8.31 -16.47
CA SER A 237 19.55 7.97 -15.24
C SER A 237 20.91 7.32 -15.51
N ILE A 238 21.14 6.73 -16.69
CA ILE A 238 22.34 5.97 -17.03
C ILE A 238 22.90 6.43 -18.37
N ARG A 239 23.84 7.38 -18.35
CA ARG A 239 24.77 7.55 -19.49
C ARG A 239 25.57 6.23 -19.62
N CYS A 240 25.20 5.34 -20.55
CA CYS A 240 26.14 4.65 -21.46
C CYS A 240 25.67 3.36 -22.15
N THR A 241 24.60 2.65 -21.77
CA THR A 241 24.44 1.26 -22.29
C THR A 241 23.12 0.95 -23.02
N VAL A 242 22.09 1.77 -22.87
CA VAL A 242 20.74 1.45 -23.39
C VAL A 242 20.55 1.83 -24.86
N THR A 243 21.31 2.80 -25.38
CA THR A 243 21.24 3.24 -26.79
C THR A 243 21.54 2.12 -27.79
N LEU A 244 22.35 1.13 -27.41
CA LEU A 244 22.73 0.01 -28.29
C LEU A 244 21.64 -1.08 -28.40
N ILE A 245 20.74 -1.20 -27.43
CA ILE A 245 19.68 -2.22 -27.45
C ILE A 245 18.44 -1.69 -28.19
N LEU A 246 18.08 -0.41 -28.05
CA LEU A 246 16.95 0.18 -28.79
C LEU A 246 17.19 0.29 -30.29
N CYS A 247 18.42 0.61 -30.73
CA CYS A 247 18.73 0.65 -32.16
C CYS A 247 18.61 -0.74 -32.83
N ARG A 248 18.59 -1.84 -32.07
CA ARG A 248 18.41 -3.19 -32.63
C ARG A 248 16.97 -3.70 -32.59
N VAL A 249 16.13 -3.20 -31.69
CA VAL A 249 14.74 -3.69 -31.52
C VAL A 249 13.72 -2.83 -32.27
N PHE A 250 13.99 -1.54 -32.51
CA PHE A 250 13.05 -0.63 -33.19
C PHE A 250 13.39 -0.32 -34.66
N LEU A 251 14.54 -0.76 -35.17
CA LEU A 251 15.01 -0.53 -36.55
C LEU A 251 15.23 -1.84 -37.35
N GLY A 252 14.71 -2.96 -36.84
CA GLY A 252 14.71 -4.26 -37.51
C GLY A 252 13.29 -4.71 -37.84
#